data_AF-A0A097ZQI1-F1
#
_entry.id   AF-A0A097ZQI1-F1
#
_cell.length_a   1.000
_cell.length_b   1.000
_cell.length_c   1.000
_cell.angle_alpha   90.00
_cell.angle_beta   90.00
_cell.angle_gamma   90.00
#
_symmetry.space_group_name_H-M   'P 1'
#
loop_
_entity.id
_entity.type
_entity.pdbx_description
1 polymer ?
#
loop_
_entity_poly.entity_id
_entity_poly.type
_entity_poly.pdbx_seq_one_letter_code
_entity_poly.pdbx_strand_id
1 'polypeptide(L)'
;YANMSSPLYDERRNPAHQPPFTLDLDYSGTDSTIPREQQIDQNLRMMYRLMISSAKKTELFFGQPYRQGDQPDPGAGSVENVPHGPVHVWTGNPSLPNGEDMGNFYSAARDPAFFAHHG
;
A
#
# COMPACT_ATOMS: atom_id res chain seq x y z
N TYR A 1 3.10 14.71 5.86
CA TYR A 1 1.88 14.03 6.33
C TYR A 1 1.80 13.87 7.85
N ALA A 2 2.91 13.72 8.61
CA ALA A 2 2.86 13.50 10.08
C ALA A 2 2.70 14.76 10.97
N ASN A 3 2.72 15.98 10.41
CA ASN A 3 2.53 17.19 11.19
C ASN A 3 1.05 17.39 11.54
N MET A 4 0.68 17.27 12.82
CA MET A 4 -0.72 17.35 13.29
C MET A 4 -1.44 18.66 12.95
N SER A 5 -0.72 19.76 12.71
CA SER A 5 -1.32 21.04 12.30
C SER A 5 -1.54 21.16 10.78
N SER A 6 -1.13 20.14 10.01
CA SER A 6 -1.26 20.14 8.55
C SER A 6 -2.66 19.68 8.13
N PRO A 7 -3.25 20.27 7.07
CA PRO A 7 -4.49 19.74 6.47
C PRO A 7 -4.28 18.38 5.79
N LEU A 8 -3.03 17.93 5.65
CA LEU A 8 -2.67 16.62 5.11
C LEU A 8 -2.48 15.57 6.22
N TYR A 9 -2.73 15.93 7.49
CA TYR A 9 -2.62 15.01 8.60
C TYR A 9 -3.86 14.14 8.72
N ASP A 10 -3.65 12.92 9.19
CA ASP A 10 -4.70 12.00 9.61
C ASP A 10 -4.21 11.28 10.88
N GLU A 11 -5.04 11.29 11.93
CA GLU A 11 -4.78 10.65 13.21
C GLU A 11 -4.94 9.12 13.16
N ARG A 12 -5.65 8.61 12.15
CA ARG A 12 -5.96 7.20 11.95
C ARG A 12 -4.90 6.49 11.10
N ARG A 13 -3.66 6.94 11.17
CA ARG A 13 -2.51 6.20 10.62
C ARG A 13 -1.87 5.31 11.68
N ASN A 14 -1.15 4.28 11.26
CA ASN A 14 -0.40 3.44 12.18
C ASN A 14 0.60 4.29 12.99
N PRO A 15 0.48 4.35 14.32
CA PRO A 15 1.36 5.16 15.16
C PRO A 15 2.80 4.63 15.20
N ALA A 16 3.03 3.33 14.93
CA ALA A 16 4.37 2.74 14.85
C ALA A 16 5.11 3.14 13.56
N HIS A 17 4.37 3.50 12.52
CA HIS A 17 4.89 3.80 11.18
C HIS A 17 5.04 5.30 10.90
N GLN A 18 5.09 6.12 11.94
CA GLN A 18 5.41 7.54 11.80
C GLN A 18 6.91 7.74 11.48
N PRO A 19 7.30 8.84 10.81
CA PRO A 19 8.70 9.16 10.61
C PRO A 19 9.50 9.09 11.93
N PRO A 20 10.70 8.50 11.93
CA PRO A 20 11.52 8.13 10.77
C PRO A 20 11.37 6.67 10.29
N PHE A 21 10.29 5.96 10.65
CA PHE A 21 10.08 4.57 10.22
C PHE A 21 10.09 4.46 8.68
N THR A 22 10.79 3.46 8.15
CA THR A 22 10.94 3.28 6.70
C THR A 22 9.81 2.39 6.18
N LEU A 23 9.12 2.85 5.12
CA LEU A 23 8.06 2.09 4.46
C LEU A 23 8.55 0.70 4.03
N ASP A 24 7.70 -0.31 4.21
CA ASP A 24 7.89 -1.67 3.70
C ASP A 24 6.93 -1.93 2.53
N LEU A 25 7.47 -2.09 1.32
CA LEU A 25 6.66 -2.32 0.12
C LEU A 25 6.10 -3.74 0.03
N ASP A 26 6.56 -4.66 0.87
CA ASP A 26 6.10 -6.06 0.95
C ASP A 26 5.47 -6.35 2.34
N TYR A 27 4.95 -5.30 2.99
CA TYR A 27 4.37 -5.38 4.33
C TYR A 27 3.24 -6.42 4.40
N SER A 28 3.35 -7.32 5.38
CA SER A 28 2.41 -8.43 5.60
C SER A 28 1.63 -8.33 6.91
N GLY A 29 1.61 -7.14 7.54
CA GLY A 29 0.97 -6.91 8.84
C GLY A 29 1.88 -7.15 10.05
N THR A 30 3.16 -7.45 9.83
CA THR A 30 4.17 -7.58 10.88
C THR A 30 5.41 -6.77 10.49
N ASP A 31 5.92 -6.00 11.43
CA ASP A 31 7.06 -5.12 11.19
C ASP A 31 8.35 -5.93 11.10
N SER A 32 9.11 -5.70 10.03
CA SER A 32 10.42 -6.31 9.85
C SER A 32 11.43 -5.73 10.84
N THR A 33 12.29 -6.58 11.41
CA THR A 33 13.35 -6.17 12.35
C THR A 33 14.69 -5.90 11.65
N ILE A 34 14.69 -5.68 10.34
CA ILE A 34 15.91 -5.46 9.54
C ILE A 34 16.38 -4.01 9.61
N PRO A 35 17.68 -3.74 9.36
CA PRO A 35 18.20 -2.38 9.24
C PRO A 35 17.55 -1.61 8.06
N ARG A 36 17.44 -0.29 8.21
CA ARG A 36 16.86 0.62 7.20
C ARG A 36 17.47 0.43 5.80
N GLU A 37 18.78 0.28 5.70
CA GLU A 37 19.46 0.09 4.40
C GLU A 37 19.02 -1.21 3.71
N GLN A 38 18.79 -2.27 4.50
CA GLN A 38 18.29 -3.54 3.99
C GLN A 38 16.83 -3.43 3.54
N GLN A 39 15.99 -2.68 4.28
CA GLN A 39 14.61 -2.41 3.86
C GLN A 39 14.58 -1.62 2.53
N ILE A 40 15.47 -0.65 2.35
CA ILE A 40 15.59 0.10 1.09
C ILE A 40 15.99 -0.84 -0.06
N ASP A 41 17.00 -1.69 0.12
CA ASP A 41 17.41 -2.67 -0.90
C ASP A 41 16.27 -3.63 -1.26
N GLN A 42 15.51 -4.12 -0.26
CA GLN A 42 14.32 -4.94 -0.49
C GLN A 42 13.26 -4.19 -1.29
N ASN A 43 12.91 -2.96 -0.89
CA ASN A 43 11.94 -2.13 -1.61
C ASN A 43 12.34 -1.91 -3.08
N LEU A 44 13.63 -1.66 -3.37
CA LEU A 44 14.12 -1.48 -4.74
C LEU A 44 13.99 -2.76 -5.57
N ARG A 45 14.32 -3.93 -4.98
CA ARG A 45 14.14 -5.24 -5.63
C ARG A 45 12.67 -5.53 -5.89
N MET A 46 11.78 -5.15 -4.97
CA MET A 46 10.34 -5.26 -5.12
C MET A 46 9.85 -4.45 -6.31
N MET A 47 10.25 -3.18 -6.42
CA MET A 47 9.88 -2.35 -7.56
C MET A 47 10.33 -2.95 -8.89
N TYR A 48 11.56 -3.48 -8.98
CA TYR A 48 12.00 -4.19 -10.19
C TYR A 48 11.16 -5.44 -10.48
N ARG A 49 10.87 -6.25 -9.46
CA ARG A 49 10.06 -7.46 -9.61
C ARG A 49 8.68 -7.11 -10.19
N LEU A 50 8.01 -6.13 -9.61
CA LEU A 50 6.59 -5.83 -9.86
C LEU A 50 6.37 -5.04 -11.14
N MET A 51 7.31 -4.16 -11.51
CA MET A 51 7.24 -3.33 -12.72
C MET A 51 7.85 -4.01 -13.95
N ILE A 52 8.79 -4.96 -13.78
CA ILE A 52 9.55 -5.54 -14.91
C ILE A 52 9.31 -7.05 -15.01
N SER A 53 9.66 -7.81 -13.97
CA SER A 53 9.68 -9.27 -14.06
C SER A 53 8.28 -9.88 -14.06
N SER A 54 7.37 -9.30 -13.28
CA SER A 54 5.99 -9.75 -13.09
C SER A 54 4.98 -9.02 -13.97
N ALA A 55 5.39 -8.04 -14.77
CA ALA A 55 4.50 -7.19 -15.58
C ALA A 55 4.73 -7.34 -17.09
N LYS A 56 5.18 -8.51 -17.54
CA LYS A 56 5.59 -8.74 -18.95
C LYS A 56 4.43 -8.75 -19.96
N LYS A 57 3.19 -8.72 -19.48
CA LYS A 57 1.97 -8.70 -20.29
C LYS A 57 0.99 -7.69 -19.69
N THR A 58 0.12 -7.16 -20.52
CA THR A 58 -0.95 -6.23 -20.10
C THR A 58 -1.76 -6.80 -18.93
N GLU A 59 -2.21 -8.05 -19.02
CA GLU A 59 -3.03 -8.70 -18.00
C GLU A 59 -2.26 -8.98 -16.70
N LEU A 60 -0.94 -9.08 -16.79
CA LEU A 60 -0.10 -9.23 -15.60
C LEU A 60 0.10 -7.90 -14.87
N PHE A 61 0.15 -6.78 -15.59
CA PHE A 61 0.29 -5.46 -14.98
C PHE A 61 -1.05 -4.88 -14.52
N PHE A 62 -2.06 -4.90 -15.38
CA PHE A 62 -3.37 -4.29 -15.15
C PHE A 62 -4.39 -5.21 -14.47
N GLY A 63 -4.16 -6.53 -14.47
CA GLY A 63 -5.13 -7.51 -13.97
C GLY A 63 -6.03 -8.08 -15.07
N GLN A 64 -6.96 -8.92 -14.63
CA GLN A 64 -7.87 -9.64 -15.51
C GLN A 64 -9.00 -8.72 -16.01
N PRO A 65 -9.48 -8.93 -17.26
CA PRO A 65 -10.62 -8.18 -17.77
C PRO A 65 -11.86 -8.33 -16.88
N TYR A 66 -12.54 -7.21 -16.63
CA TYR A 66 -13.84 -7.16 -15.98
C TYR A 66 -14.88 -6.59 -16.95
N ARG A 67 -15.96 -7.32 -17.21
CA ARG A 67 -17.02 -6.96 -18.17
C ARG A 67 -18.41 -7.05 -17.55
N GLN A 68 -19.39 -6.47 -18.24
CA GLN A 68 -20.78 -6.54 -17.81
C GLN A 68 -21.24 -8.00 -17.68
N GLY A 69 -21.70 -8.36 -16.48
CA GLY A 69 -22.15 -9.72 -16.15
C GLY A 69 -21.10 -10.60 -15.47
N ASP A 70 -19.84 -10.16 -15.42
CA ASP A 70 -18.78 -10.88 -14.71
C ASP A 70 -19.00 -10.81 -13.19
N GLN A 71 -18.56 -11.86 -12.50
CA GLN A 71 -18.46 -11.85 -11.04
C GLN A 71 -17.32 -10.91 -10.59
N PRO A 72 -17.43 -10.30 -9.39
CA PRO A 72 -16.37 -9.45 -8.86
C PRO A 72 -15.04 -10.22 -8.72
N ASP A 73 -13.96 -9.44 -8.55
CA ASP A 73 -12.61 -9.93 -8.29
C ASP A 73 -12.05 -10.87 -9.39
N PRO A 74 -12.06 -10.46 -10.68
CA PRO A 74 -11.58 -11.32 -11.76
C PRO A 74 -10.08 -11.62 -11.68
N GLY A 75 -9.31 -10.79 -10.96
CA GLY A 75 -7.90 -11.02 -10.65
C GLY A 75 -7.08 -9.74 -10.77
N ALA A 76 -6.37 -9.40 -9.69
CA ALA A 76 -5.57 -8.18 -9.60
C ALA A 76 -4.31 -8.21 -10.49
N GLY A 77 -3.86 -7.01 -10.88
CA GLY A 77 -2.57 -6.81 -11.53
C GLY A 77 -1.38 -6.91 -10.56
N SER A 78 -0.16 -6.89 -11.10
CA SER A 78 1.07 -6.98 -10.30
C SER A 78 1.15 -5.85 -9.27
N VAL A 79 0.94 -4.61 -9.72
CA VAL A 79 1.07 -3.39 -8.89
C VAL A 79 -0.07 -3.23 -7.90
N GLU A 80 -1.30 -3.58 -8.29
CA GLU A 80 -2.49 -3.56 -7.42
C GLU A 80 -2.30 -4.47 -6.20
N ASN A 81 -1.71 -5.66 -6.42
CA ASN A 81 -1.41 -6.58 -5.34
C ASN A 81 -0.24 -6.06 -4.48
N VAL A 82 0.90 -5.74 -5.11
CA VAL A 82 2.09 -5.21 -4.44
C VAL A 82 2.74 -4.17 -5.35
N PRO A 83 3.08 -2.96 -4.88
CA PRO A 83 3.08 -2.53 -3.48
C PRO A 83 1.78 -1.85 -3.03
N HIS A 84 0.77 -1.69 -3.88
CA HIS A 84 -0.45 -0.95 -3.54
C HIS A 84 -1.13 -1.48 -2.27
N GLY A 85 -1.47 -2.77 -2.22
CA GLY A 85 -2.08 -3.38 -1.02
C GLY A 85 -1.22 -3.18 0.25
N PRO A 86 0.07 -3.54 0.24
CA PRO A 86 0.95 -3.33 1.39
C PRO A 86 1.06 -1.88 1.87
N VAL A 87 1.11 -0.88 0.98
CA VAL A 87 1.16 0.54 1.39
C VAL A 87 -0.13 0.95 2.11
N HIS A 88 -1.28 0.47 1.64
CA HIS A 88 -2.57 0.67 2.32
C HIS A 88 -2.56 0.09 3.74
N VAL A 89 -2.17 -1.19 3.88
CA VAL A 89 -2.14 -1.89 5.17
C VAL A 89 -1.08 -1.31 6.12
N TRP A 90 0.10 -0.96 5.60
CA TRP A 90 1.17 -0.33 6.37
C TRP A 90 0.74 1.03 6.92
N THR A 91 -0.03 1.80 6.15
CA THR A 91 -0.44 3.15 6.57
C THR A 91 -1.62 3.12 7.55
N GLY A 92 -2.58 2.21 7.37
CA GLY A 92 -3.79 2.12 8.19
C GLY A 92 -3.53 1.79 9.66
N ASN A 93 -4.37 2.29 10.58
CA ASN A 93 -4.17 2.08 12.01
C ASN A 93 -4.67 0.68 12.45
N PRO A 94 -3.78 -0.24 12.86
CA PRO A 94 -4.17 -1.61 13.22
C PRO A 94 -4.98 -1.69 14.52
N SER A 95 -5.07 -0.61 15.31
CA SER A 95 -5.93 -0.56 16.51
C SER A 95 -7.40 -0.27 16.21
N LEU A 96 -7.73 0.16 14.98
CA LEU A 96 -9.11 0.38 14.55
C LEU A 96 -9.71 -0.91 13.96
N PRO A 97 -11.04 -1.10 14.05
CA PRO A 97 -11.67 -2.40 13.78
C PRO A 97 -11.39 -2.99 12.40
N ASN A 98 -11.13 -2.15 11.40
CA ASN A 98 -10.92 -2.55 10.01
C ASN A 98 -9.59 -2.02 9.43
N GLY A 99 -8.68 -1.50 10.27
CA GLY A 99 -7.44 -0.88 9.81
C GLY A 99 -7.63 0.53 9.24
N GLU A 100 -8.70 1.23 9.62
CA GLU A 100 -8.99 2.57 9.12
C GLU A 100 -7.83 3.57 9.34
N ASP A 101 -7.68 4.62 8.53
CA ASP A 101 -8.45 4.88 7.31
C ASP A 101 -7.83 4.16 6.09
N MET A 102 -6.52 4.28 5.86
CA MET A 102 -5.82 3.72 4.69
C MET A 102 -5.91 2.19 4.53
N GLY A 103 -6.08 1.42 5.60
CA GLY A 103 -6.07 -0.04 5.54
C GLY A 103 -7.35 -0.66 4.98
N ASN A 104 -8.38 0.12 4.68
CA ASN A 104 -9.64 -0.37 4.14
C ASN A 104 -10.22 0.52 3.03
N PHE A 105 -10.73 -0.08 1.96
CA PHE A 105 -11.22 0.66 0.79
C PHE A 105 -12.38 1.62 1.09
N TYR A 106 -13.28 1.31 2.02
CA TYR A 106 -14.40 2.23 2.33
C TYR A 106 -13.96 3.51 3.05
N SER A 107 -12.76 3.51 3.63
CA SER A 107 -12.23 4.61 4.44
C SER A 107 -10.97 5.24 3.86
N ALA A 108 -10.22 4.57 2.99
CA ALA A 108 -8.86 4.98 2.60
C ALA A 108 -8.75 6.44 2.13
N ALA A 109 -9.68 6.90 1.29
CA ALA A 109 -9.67 8.26 0.75
C ALA A 109 -10.04 9.36 1.77
N ARG A 110 -10.38 9.01 3.02
CA ARG A 110 -10.51 9.98 4.12
C ARG A 110 -9.15 10.50 4.57
N ASP A 111 -8.11 9.68 4.44
CA ASP A 111 -6.72 10.08 4.63
C ASP A 111 -6.21 10.81 3.38
N PRO A 112 -5.75 12.07 3.48
CA PRO A 112 -5.16 12.78 2.34
C PRO A 112 -3.95 12.08 1.68
N ALA A 113 -3.26 11.20 2.41
CA ALA A 113 -2.15 10.40 1.87
C ALA A 113 -2.60 9.40 0.80
N PHE A 114 -3.88 9.01 0.77
CA PHE A 114 -4.47 8.19 -0.30
C PHE A 114 -4.17 8.78 -1.68
N PHE A 115 -4.41 10.07 -1.87
CA PHE A 115 -4.21 10.73 -3.15
C PHE A 115 -2.73 10.84 -3.53
N ALA A 116 -1.83 10.92 -2.55
CA ALA A 116 -0.40 10.89 -2.80
C ALA A 116 0.12 9.49 -3.14
N HIS A 117 -0.50 8.45 -2.58
CA HIS A 117 -0.20 7.07 -2.91
C HIS A 117 -0.61 6.71 -4.35
N HIS A 118 -1.77 7.22 -4.79
CA HIS A 118 -2.35 6.97 -6.12
C HIS A 118 -1.95 8.01 -7.20
N GLY A 119 -1.10 8.98 -6.85
CA GLY A 119 -0.69 10.10 -7.71
C GLY A 119 0.48 9.85 -8.64
#